data_AF-A0A0C4ESB8-F1
#
_entry.id   AF-A0A0C4ESB8-F1
#
_cell.length_a   1.000
_cell.length_b   1.000
_cell.length_c   1.000
_cell.angle_alpha   90.00
_cell.angle_beta   90.00
_cell.angle_gamma   90.00
#
_symmetry.space_group_name_H-M   'P 1'
#
loop_
_entity.id
_entity.type
_entity.pdbx_description
1 polymer ?
#
loop_
_entity_poly.entity_id
_entity_poly.type
_entity_poly.pdbx_seq_one_letter_code
_entity_poly.pdbx_strand_id
1 'polypeptide(L)'
;MLWHLIPLLNLRYSGSNEERAILDLCLVAFWGLARLAELTYDAECGPICFDQSLLTSDVCYTTDSTLGRVATLTLRAAKTASPGEPQLLVLTEQRHTLCPVAAISRRLQETGGVQTSLFGYTDGGVRKHLTRRVVLAKLKDVFSGVEYQGISGHSFRVPGPQKSQELGSALVCQEGTLWNRRGKV
;
A
#
# COMPACT_ATOMS: atom_id res chain seq x y z
N MET A 1 5.72 -1.15 18.94
CA MET A 1 5.42 -0.95 17.51
C MET A 1 5.03 -2.26 16.81
N LEU A 2 5.90 -3.27 16.69
CA LEU A 2 5.53 -4.55 16.01
C LEU A 2 4.41 -5.32 16.72
N TRP A 3 4.32 -5.22 18.06
CA TRP A 3 3.27 -5.86 18.87
C TRP A 3 1.85 -5.51 18.43
N HIS A 4 1.62 -4.32 17.86
CA HIS A 4 0.30 -3.93 17.34
C HIS A 4 -0.09 -4.66 16.05
N LEU A 5 0.86 -5.29 15.36
CA LEU A 5 0.59 -6.12 14.18
C LEU A 5 0.20 -7.55 14.55
N ILE A 6 0.45 -8.00 15.78
CA ILE A 6 0.14 -9.37 16.21
C ILE A 6 -1.37 -9.63 16.24
N PRO A 7 -2.23 -8.75 16.80
CA PRO A 7 -3.68 -8.92 16.72
C PRO A 7 -4.19 -8.96 15.27
N LEU A 8 -3.54 -8.22 14.37
CA LEU A 8 -3.91 -8.20 12.95
C LEU A 8 -3.56 -9.51 12.23
N LEU A 9 -2.65 -10.34 12.76
CA LEU A 9 -2.38 -11.66 12.17
C LEU A 9 -3.60 -12.58 12.22
N ASN A 10 -4.49 -12.42 13.20
CA ASN A 10 -5.72 -13.21 13.28
C ASN A 10 -6.63 -12.97 12.07
N LEU A 11 -6.65 -11.74 11.54
CA LEU A 11 -7.36 -11.39 10.29
C LEU A 11 -6.85 -12.18 9.08
N ARG A 12 -5.61 -12.69 9.13
CA ARG A 12 -5.05 -13.49 8.04
C ARG A 12 -5.54 -14.93 8.04
N TYR A 13 -5.51 -15.57 9.20
CA TYR A 13 -5.70 -17.01 9.32
C TYR A 13 -7.18 -17.41 9.26
N SER A 14 -8.09 -16.60 9.81
CA SER A 14 -9.53 -16.88 9.85
C SER A 14 -10.40 -15.79 9.22
N GLY A 15 -9.80 -14.70 8.73
CA GLY A 15 -10.56 -13.55 8.28
C GLY A 15 -11.14 -13.67 6.87
N SER A 16 -12.16 -12.85 6.60
CA SER A 16 -12.77 -12.67 5.29
C SER A 16 -11.79 -12.06 4.27
N ASN A 17 -12.17 -12.03 2.98
CA ASN A 17 -11.33 -11.36 1.97
C ASN A 17 -11.12 -9.86 2.27
N GLU A 18 -12.13 -9.22 2.86
CA GLU A 18 -12.03 -7.86 3.38
C GLU A 18 -10.96 -7.75 4.45
N GLU A 19 -11.00 -8.61 5.47
CA GLU A 19 -10.08 -8.57 6.60
C GLU A 19 -8.63 -8.84 6.19
N ARG A 20 -8.43 -9.75 5.23
CA ARG A 20 -7.10 -9.99 4.63
C ARG A 20 -6.60 -8.76 3.86
N ALA A 21 -7.48 -8.08 3.12
CA ALA A 21 -7.13 -6.86 2.41
C ALA A 21 -6.81 -5.71 3.39
N ILE A 22 -7.55 -5.60 4.49
CA ILE A 22 -7.31 -4.61 5.55
C ILE A 22 -5.95 -4.86 6.20
N LEU A 23 -5.61 -6.11 6.51
CA LEU A 23 -4.29 -6.46 7.02
C LEU A 23 -3.19 -6.07 6.03
N ASP A 24 -3.32 -6.46 4.76
CA ASP A 24 -2.32 -6.15 3.72
C ASP A 24 -2.11 -4.63 3.59
N LEU A 25 -3.19 -3.83 3.65
CA LEU A 25 -3.14 -2.37 3.69
C LEU A 25 -2.39 -1.87 4.93
N CYS A 26 -2.70 -2.40 6.11
CA CYS A 26 -2.06 -1.97 7.36
C CYS A 26 -0.56 -2.29 7.40
N LEU A 27 -0.14 -3.43 6.83
CA LEU A 27 1.28 -3.77 6.70
C LEU A 27 2.01 -2.75 5.81
N VAL A 28 1.44 -2.43 4.65
CA VAL A 28 2.02 -1.44 3.74
C VAL A 28 2.05 -0.06 4.37
N ALA A 29 0.98 0.36 5.04
CA ALA A 29 0.92 1.63 5.77
C ALA A 29 2.00 1.70 6.86
N PHE A 30 2.15 0.64 7.65
CA PHE A 30 3.10 0.58 8.75
C PHE A 30 4.55 0.62 8.26
N TRP A 31 4.93 -0.25 7.32
CA TRP A 31 6.30 -0.33 6.81
C TRP A 31 6.67 0.85 5.92
N GLY A 32 5.69 1.41 5.22
CA GLY A 32 5.88 2.58 4.37
C GLY A 32 5.78 3.91 5.12
N LEU A 33 5.34 3.92 6.37
CA LEU A 33 5.01 5.14 7.10
C LEU A 33 3.95 6.00 6.37
N ALA A 34 3.10 5.37 5.56
CA ALA A 34 2.06 6.03 4.79
C ALA A 34 0.82 6.28 5.65
N ARG A 35 0.11 7.37 5.38
CA ARG A 35 -1.18 7.61 6.04
C ARG A 35 -2.19 6.63 5.47
N LEU A 36 -3.08 6.09 6.32
CA LEU A 36 -4.20 5.27 5.85
C LEU A 36 -5.03 5.99 4.77
N ALA A 37 -5.21 7.32 4.89
CA ALA A 37 -5.93 8.11 3.90
C ALA A 37 -5.28 8.13 2.51
N GLU A 38 -3.99 7.86 2.39
CA GLU A 38 -3.26 7.81 1.11
C GLU A 38 -3.40 6.44 0.42
N LEU A 39 -3.81 5.41 1.17
CA LEU A 39 -3.94 4.03 0.68
C LEU A 39 -5.40 3.56 0.59
N THR A 40 -6.35 4.38 1.03
CA THR A 40 -7.80 4.08 1.03
C THR A 40 -8.55 4.95 0.04
N TYR A 41 -9.75 4.52 -0.33
CA TYR A 41 -10.59 5.15 -1.36
C TYR A 41 -11.83 5.83 -0.74
N ASP A 42 -12.45 6.73 -1.49
CA ASP A 42 -13.61 7.49 -1.02
C ASP A 42 -14.90 6.68 -1.02
N ALA A 43 -15.06 5.77 -1.99
CA ALA A 43 -16.23 4.92 -2.15
C ALA A 43 -15.83 3.44 -2.17
N GLU A 44 -16.70 2.58 -1.64
CA GLU A 44 -16.51 1.12 -1.62
C GLU A 44 -16.72 0.52 -3.02
N CYS A 45 -17.63 1.07 -3.81
CA CYS A 45 -17.96 0.61 -5.15
C CYS A 45 -18.06 1.81 -6.10
N GLY A 46 -17.92 1.54 -7.39
CA GLY A 46 -18.09 2.53 -8.46
C GLY A 46 -16.77 2.91 -9.12
N PRO A 47 -16.77 3.99 -9.93
CA PRO A 47 -15.57 4.43 -10.62
C PRO A 47 -14.53 4.97 -9.62
N ILE A 48 -13.26 4.61 -9.84
CA ILE A 48 -12.13 5.15 -9.09
C ILE A 48 -11.61 6.38 -9.83
N CYS A 49 -11.36 7.47 -9.08
CA CYS A 49 -10.60 8.61 -9.59
C CYS A 49 -9.13 8.22 -9.74
N PHE A 50 -8.73 7.77 -10.94
CA PHE A 50 -7.38 7.26 -11.23
C PHE A 50 -6.26 8.28 -11.01
N ASP A 51 -6.57 9.56 -11.10
CA ASP A 51 -5.65 10.68 -10.86
C ASP A 51 -5.27 10.84 -9.38
N GLN A 52 -6.15 10.43 -8.48
CA GLN A 52 -6.03 10.67 -7.03
C GLN A 52 -5.90 9.40 -6.19
N SER A 53 -5.99 8.23 -6.82
CA SER A 53 -6.06 6.95 -6.14
C SER A 53 -4.84 6.09 -6.42
N LEU A 54 -4.44 5.27 -5.46
CA LEU A 54 -3.38 4.28 -5.67
C LEU A 54 -3.91 3.07 -6.44
N LEU A 55 -3.33 2.78 -7.60
CA LEU A 55 -3.76 1.71 -8.47
C LEU A 55 -2.80 0.52 -8.47
N THR A 56 -3.27 -0.61 -8.99
CA THR A 56 -2.42 -1.77 -9.27
C THR A 56 -1.30 -1.45 -10.26
N SER A 57 -1.51 -0.48 -11.16
CA SER A 57 -0.51 -0.01 -12.13
C SER A 57 0.58 0.88 -11.51
N ASP A 58 0.36 1.42 -10.32
CA ASP A 58 1.33 2.32 -9.65
C ASP A 58 2.38 1.55 -8.83
N VAL A 59 2.40 0.22 -8.96
CA VAL A 59 3.35 -0.67 -8.29
C VAL A 59 4.48 -1.06 -9.22
N CYS A 60 5.71 -0.76 -8.83
CA CYS A 60 6.92 -1.25 -9.49
C CYS A 60 7.68 -2.21 -8.57
N TYR A 61 8.26 -3.27 -9.14
CA TYR A 61 9.20 -4.13 -8.44
C TYR A 61 10.60 -3.95 -9.00
N THR A 62 11.57 -3.79 -8.11
CA THR A 62 12.99 -3.81 -8.43
C THR A 62 13.68 -4.86 -7.56
N THR A 63 14.91 -5.23 -7.95
CA THR A 63 15.75 -6.13 -7.16
C THR A 63 17.02 -5.39 -6.81
N ASP A 64 17.28 -5.28 -5.52
CA ASP A 64 18.50 -4.72 -4.97
C ASP A 64 19.39 -5.86 -4.46
N SER A 65 20.70 -5.74 -4.72
CA SER A 65 21.68 -6.76 -4.35
C SER A 65 21.81 -6.99 -2.83
N THR A 66 21.47 -5.98 -2.03
CA THR A 66 21.57 -6.00 -0.56
C THR A 66 20.21 -6.14 0.12
N LEU A 67 19.19 -5.47 -0.40
CA LEU A 67 17.85 -5.42 0.20
C LEU A 67 16.89 -6.47 -0.38
N GLY A 68 17.29 -7.20 -1.43
CA GLY A 68 16.45 -8.19 -2.09
C GLY A 68 15.36 -7.54 -2.93
N ARG A 69 14.16 -8.12 -2.94
CA ARG A 69 13.04 -7.57 -3.71
C ARG A 69 12.51 -6.29 -3.05
N VAL A 70 12.37 -5.24 -3.85
CA VAL A 70 11.85 -3.94 -3.41
C VAL A 70 10.58 -3.64 -4.19
N ALA A 71 9.53 -3.20 -3.49
CA ALA A 71 8.30 -2.72 -4.09
C ALA A 71 8.23 -1.20 -3.91
N THR A 72 8.01 -0.47 -5.00
CA THR A 72 7.81 0.98 -4.99
C THR A 72 6.37 1.28 -5.37
N LEU A 73 5.65 1.99 -4.50
CA LEU A 73 4.29 2.48 -4.78
C LEU A 73 4.36 3.98 -5.08
N THR A 74 3.74 4.39 -6.19
CA THR A 74 3.69 5.80 -6.60
C THR A 74 2.39 6.44 -6.14
N LEU A 75 2.44 7.32 -5.15
CA LEU A 75 1.28 8.04 -4.62
C LEU A 75 1.12 9.37 -5.37
N ARG A 76 0.13 9.44 -6.26
CA ARG A 76 -0.12 10.61 -7.13
C ARG A 76 -0.72 11.81 -6.39
N ALA A 77 -1.51 11.58 -5.33
CA ALA A 77 -2.21 12.62 -4.55
C ALA A 77 -1.73 12.72 -3.09
N ALA A 78 -0.43 12.55 -2.84
CA ALA A 78 0.10 12.70 -1.49
C ALA A 78 0.07 14.19 -1.07
N LYS A 79 -0.72 14.52 -0.04
CA LYS A 79 -0.84 15.90 0.53
C LYS A 79 0.47 16.53 1.00
N THR A 80 1.56 15.75 1.03
CA THR A 80 2.88 16.13 1.54
C THR A 80 3.94 16.25 0.45
N ALA A 81 3.62 15.95 -0.81
CA ALA A 81 4.52 16.20 -1.91
C ALA A 81 4.36 17.63 -2.43
N SER A 82 5.44 18.18 -3.00
CA SER A 82 5.39 19.44 -3.74
C SER A 82 4.30 19.37 -4.82
N PRO A 83 3.60 20.47 -5.15
CA PRO A 83 2.60 20.46 -6.20
C PRO A 83 3.18 19.89 -7.50
N GLY A 84 2.65 18.76 -7.97
CA GLY A 84 3.07 18.11 -9.22
C GLY A 84 4.08 16.96 -9.08
N GLU A 85 4.58 16.65 -7.88
CA GLU A 85 5.49 15.51 -7.67
C GLU A 85 4.78 14.35 -6.95
N PRO A 86 4.83 13.11 -7.46
CA PRO A 86 4.29 11.96 -6.75
C PRO A 86 5.18 11.58 -5.56
N GLN A 87 4.58 11.14 -4.45
CA GLN A 87 5.34 10.59 -3.32
C GLN A 87 5.60 9.10 -3.56
N LEU A 88 6.85 8.67 -3.40
CA LEU A 88 7.23 7.27 -3.55
C LEU A 88 7.27 6.56 -2.20
N LEU A 89 6.61 5.41 -2.13
CA LEU A 89 6.66 4.50 -0.99
C LEU A 89 7.56 3.31 -1.34
N VAL A 90 8.79 3.30 -0.81
CA VAL A 90 9.77 2.24 -1.08
C VAL A 90 9.71 1.22 0.06
N LEU A 91 9.40 -0.04 -0.27
CA LEU A 91 9.18 -1.12 0.68
C LEU A 91 10.13 -2.28 0.37
N THR A 92 10.86 -2.73 1.37
CA THR A 92 11.80 -3.84 1.24
C THR A 92 11.19 -5.16 1.70
N GLU A 93 11.58 -6.25 1.05
CA GLU A 93 11.13 -7.58 1.40
C GLU A 93 11.59 -7.98 2.81
N GLN A 94 10.68 -8.60 3.56
CA GLN A 94 10.94 -9.12 4.90
C GLN A 94 10.81 -10.64 4.91
N ARG A 95 11.66 -11.33 5.67
CA ARG A 95 11.70 -12.80 5.75
C ARG A 95 10.69 -13.36 6.78
N HIS A 96 9.46 -12.84 6.77
CA HIS A 96 8.41 -13.27 7.70
C HIS A 96 7.00 -13.01 7.14
N THR A 97 5.98 -13.58 7.77
CA THR A 97 4.57 -13.49 7.35
C THR A 97 4.08 -12.05 7.19
N LEU A 98 4.59 -11.11 7.97
CA LEU A 98 4.22 -9.67 7.95
C LEU A 98 4.93 -8.86 6.84
N CYS A 99 5.43 -9.52 5.80
CA CYS A 99 6.17 -8.87 4.72
C CYS A 99 5.26 -7.93 3.87
N PRO A 100 5.62 -6.64 3.72
CA PRO A 100 4.85 -5.68 2.93
C PRO A 100 4.92 -5.94 1.42
N VAL A 101 6.09 -6.36 0.91
CA VAL A 101 6.26 -6.73 -0.51
C VAL A 101 5.39 -7.94 -0.87
N ALA A 102 5.31 -8.92 0.04
CA ALA A 102 4.41 -10.05 -0.13
C ALA A 102 2.92 -9.64 -0.03
N ALA A 103 2.58 -8.63 0.80
CA ALA A 103 1.22 -8.09 0.90
C ALA A 103 0.77 -7.46 -0.42
N ILE A 104 1.64 -6.64 -1.03
CA ILE A 104 1.38 -6.04 -2.34
C ILE A 104 1.23 -7.12 -3.41
N SER A 105 2.13 -8.12 -3.42
CA SER A 105 2.05 -9.23 -4.38
C SER A 105 0.72 -9.99 -4.29
N ARG A 106 0.22 -10.26 -3.07
CA ARG A 106 -1.09 -10.90 -2.86
C ARG A 106 -2.24 -10.07 -3.44
N ARG A 107 -2.24 -8.76 -3.21
CA ARG A 107 -3.27 -7.86 -3.75
C ARG A 107 -3.25 -7.82 -5.28
N LEU A 108 -2.08 -7.74 -5.89
CA LEU A 108 -1.96 -7.77 -7.35
C LEU A 108 -2.45 -9.09 -7.95
N GLN A 109 -2.08 -10.22 -7.34
CA GLN A 109 -2.53 -11.55 -7.77
C GLN A 109 -4.05 -11.68 -7.69
N GLU A 110 -4.67 -11.18 -6.63
CA GLU A 110 -6.14 -11.20 -6.46
C GLU A 110 -6.86 -10.40 -7.55
N THR A 111 -6.27 -9.31 -8.03
CA THR A 111 -6.84 -8.51 -9.13
C THR A 111 -6.63 -9.12 -10.53
N GLY A 112 -5.83 -10.18 -10.66
CA GLY A 112 -5.58 -10.84 -11.95
C GLY A 112 -4.97 -9.94 -13.03
N GLY A 113 -4.29 -8.86 -12.63
CA GLY A 113 -3.72 -7.88 -13.57
C GLY A 113 -4.70 -6.81 -14.08
N VAL A 114 -5.94 -6.80 -13.60
CA VAL A 114 -6.90 -5.73 -13.92
C VAL A 114 -6.41 -4.41 -13.28
N GLN A 115 -6.46 -3.33 -14.06
CA GLN A 115 -6.18 -2.00 -13.55
C GLN A 115 -7.34 -1.55 -12.65
N THR A 116 -7.11 -1.54 -11.35
CA THR A 116 -8.12 -1.20 -10.33
C THR A 116 -7.43 -0.72 -9.05
N SER A 117 -8.19 -0.56 -7.97
CA SER A 117 -7.66 -0.25 -6.65
C SER A 117 -6.62 -1.27 -6.23
N LEU A 118 -5.44 -0.83 -5.79
CA LEU A 118 -4.47 -1.75 -5.19
C LEU A 118 -5.04 -2.41 -3.93
N PHE A 119 -5.67 -1.62 -3.06
CA PHE A 119 -6.28 -2.12 -1.84
C PHE A 119 -7.78 -2.29 -2.01
N GLY A 120 -8.23 -3.52 -1.90
CA GLY A 120 -9.60 -3.92 -2.14
C GLY A 120 -9.71 -5.44 -2.06
N TYR A 121 -10.92 -5.90 -2.23
CA TYR A 121 -11.25 -7.32 -2.26
C TYR A 121 -12.38 -7.57 -3.24
N THR A 122 -12.42 -8.77 -3.80
CA THR A 122 -13.52 -9.21 -4.65
C THR A 122 -14.52 -10.01 -3.81
N ASP A 123 -15.79 -9.61 -3.90
CA ASP A 123 -16.92 -10.23 -3.21
C ASP A 123 -18.05 -10.44 -4.21
N GLY A 124 -18.50 -11.69 -4.36
CA GLY A 124 -19.51 -12.05 -5.37
C GLY A 124 -19.15 -11.66 -6.81
N GLY A 125 -17.85 -11.59 -7.14
CA GLY A 125 -17.36 -11.15 -8.46
C GLY A 125 -17.31 -9.63 -8.65
N VAL A 126 -17.71 -8.85 -7.65
CA VAL A 126 -17.65 -7.38 -7.66
C VAL A 126 -16.43 -6.92 -6.88
N ARG A 127 -15.65 -6.00 -7.47
CA ARG A 127 -14.53 -5.36 -6.79
C ARG A 127 -15.04 -4.34 -5.78
N LYS A 128 -14.62 -4.50 -4.53
CA LYS A 128 -14.85 -3.55 -3.43
C LYS A 128 -13.54 -2.90 -3.03
N HIS A 129 -13.55 -1.57 -2.92
CA HIS A 129 -12.40 -0.75 -2.54
C HIS A 129 -12.41 -0.52 -1.03
N LEU A 130 -11.24 -0.55 -0.40
CA LEU A 130 -11.15 -0.30 1.04
C LEU A 130 -11.29 1.19 1.34
N THR A 131 -12.38 1.57 1.99
CA THR A 131 -12.57 2.94 2.46
C THR A 131 -11.93 3.16 3.82
N ARG A 132 -11.52 4.40 4.08
CA ARG A 132 -10.95 4.80 5.38
C ARG A 132 -11.87 4.45 6.54
N ARG A 133 -13.18 4.63 6.36
CA ARG A 133 -14.19 4.37 7.39
C ARG A 133 -14.21 2.90 7.78
N VAL A 134 -14.24 1.99 6.81
CA VAL A 134 -14.26 0.54 7.03
C VAL A 134 -12.98 0.08 7.71
N VAL A 135 -11.82 0.50 7.20
CA VAL A 135 -10.52 0.17 7.77
C VAL A 135 -10.44 0.62 9.23
N LEU A 136 -10.79 1.88 9.54
CA LEU A 136 -10.73 2.40 10.90
C LEU A 136 -11.73 1.71 11.84
N ALA A 137 -12.94 1.38 11.36
CA ALA A 137 -13.92 0.66 12.16
C ALA A 137 -13.41 -0.73 12.54
N LYS A 138 -12.83 -1.47 11.58
CA LYS A 138 -12.25 -2.80 11.83
C LYS A 138 -11.03 -2.72 12.74
N LEU A 139 -10.15 -1.74 12.56
CA LEU A 139 -9.02 -1.55 13.46
C LEU A 139 -9.46 -1.26 14.89
N LYS A 140 -10.49 -0.41 15.08
CA LYS A 140 -11.07 -0.17 16.42
C LYS A 140 -11.64 -1.43 17.05
N ASP A 141 -12.29 -2.27 16.25
CA ASP A 141 -12.84 -3.56 16.71
C ASP A 141 -11.73 -4.51 17.16
N VAL A 142 -10.68 -4.68 16.34
CA VAL A 142 -9.51 -5.51 16.69
C VAL A 142 -8.77 -4.99 17.92
N PHE A 143 -8.69 -3.67 18.08
CA PHE A 143 -8.02 -3.01 19.21
C PHE A 143 -9.00 -2.60 20.34
N SER A 144 -10.19 -3.19 20.41
CA SER A 144 -11.20 -2.85 21.43
C SER A 144 -10.84 -3.37 22.84
N GLY A 145 -9.84 -4.24 22.96
CA GLY A 145 -9.34 -4.74 24.23
C GLY A 145 -8.66 -3.65 25.09
N VAL A 146 -8.77 -3.79 26.42
CA VAL A 146 -8.25 -2.84 27.44
C VAL A 146 -6.75 -2.54 27.25
N GLU A 147 -6.00 -3.47 26.66
CA GLU A 147 -4.55 -3.38 26.39
C GLU A 147 -4.16 -2.42 25.24
N TYR A 148 -5.12 -1.93 24.45
CA TYR A 148 -4.87 -1.16 23.22
C TYR A 148 -5.49 0.26 23.23
N GLN A 149 -5.92 0.74 24.40
CA GLN A 149 -6.42 2.10 24.61
C GLN A 149 -5.39 3.14 24.12
N GLY A 150 -5.75 3.96 23.12
CA GLY A 150 -4.92 5.05 22.60
C GLY A 150 -4.31 4.82 21.22
N ILE A 151 -4.46 3.63 20.63
CA ILE A 151 -4.02 3.36 19.25
C ILE A 151 -5.03 3.94 18.26
N SER A 152 -4.77 5.16 17.83
CA SER A 152 -5.51 5.82 16.75
C SER A 152 -4.69 5.80 15.46
N GLY A 153 -5.26 6.21 14.32
CA GLY A 153 -4.54 6.28 13.04
C GLY A 153 -3.23 7.10 13.07
N HIS A 154 -2.98 7.85 14.15
CA HIS A 154 -1.71 8.52 14.43
C HIS A 154 -0.57 7.57 14.82
N SER A 155 -0.85 6.37 15.33
CA SER A 155 0.16 5.39 15.74
C SER A 155 0.92 4.75 14.58
N PHE A 156 0.41 4.86 13.35
CA PHE A 156 1.15 4.48 12.14
C PHE A 156 2.15 5.55 11.68
N ARG A 157 2.11 6.73 12.30
CA ARG A 157 3.01 7.84 12.02
C ARG A 157 4.05 7.97 13.12
N VAL A 158 5.31 7.77 12.78
CA VAL A 158 6.42 8.28 13.60
C VAL A 158 6.60 9.76 13.22
N PRO A 159 6.67 10.72 14.16
CA PRO A 159 7.13 12.08 13.86
C PRO A 159 8.58 11.96 13.39
N GLY A 160 8.85 12.20 12.11
CA GLY A 160 10.15 11.92 11.52
C GLY A 160 11.26 12.85 12.04
N PRO A 161 12.53 12.43 11.95
CA PRO A 161 13.64 13.34 11.77
C PRO A 161 14.08 13.40 10.30
N GLN A 162 14.15 14.66 9.83
CA GLN A 162 15.03 15.28 8.82
C GLN A 162 15.43 14.52 7.53
N LYS A 163 15.15 15.20 6.40
CA LYS A 163 15.81 15.16 5.08
C LYS A 163 16.75 13.96 4.83
N SER A 164 16.27 12.99 4.07
CA SER A 164 17.13 12.14 3.27
C SER A 164 17.74 13.00 2.18
N GLN A 165 19.02 13.33 2.35
CA GLN A 165 19.85 13.98 1.35
C GLN A 165 19.90 13.10 0.10
N GLU A 166 19.89 13.78 -1.05
CA GLU A 166 19.88 13.25 -2.41
C GLU A 166 20.85 12.08 -2.61
N LEU A 167 20.33 10.95 -3.09
CA LEU A 167 21.08 10.06 -3.97
C LEU A 167 20.30 9.97 -5.28
N GLY A 168 20.75 10.77 -6.25
CA GLY A 168 20.16 10.83 -7.57
C GLY A 168 20.33 9.52 -8.33
N SER A 169 19.22 9.02 -8.86
CA SER A 169 19.10 8.65 -10.28
C SER A 169 17.63 8.38 -10.55
N ALA A 170 17.12 9.04 -11.58
CA ALA A 170 15.72 9.03 -11.99
C ALA A 170 15.14 7.61 -12.12
N LEU A 171 14.21 7.26 -11.23
CA LEU A 171 13.26 6.17 -11.42
C LEU A 171 11.87 6.79 -11.50
N VAL A 172 11.65 7.56 -12.56
CA VAL A 172 10.30 7.75 -13.08
C VAL A 172 9.99 6.46 -13.83
N CYS A 173 9.06 5.65 -13.30
CA CYS A 173 8.48 4.55 -14.05
C CYS A 173 7.69 5.15 -15.22
N GLN A 174 8.33 5.28 -16.38
CA GLN A 174 7.63 5.63 -17.60
C GLN A 174 6.68 4.50 -17.97
N GLU A 175 5.47 4.91 -18.31
CA GLU A 175 4.35 4.07 -18.73
C GLU A 175 4.78 3.03 -19.77
N GLY A 176 4.23 1.83 -19.64
CA GLY A 176 4.44 0.75 -20.58
C GLY A 176 4.06 1.17 -21.99
N THR A 177 5.06 1.30 -22.86
CA THR A 177 4.88 1.08 -24.30
C THR A 177 6.19 0.55 -24.87
N LEU A 178 6.12 -0.66 -25.43
CA LEU A 178 7.14 -1.22 -26.32
C LEU A 178 7.45 -0.22 -27.44
N TRP A 179 8.61 0.42 -27.38
CA TRP A 179 9.21 1.05 -28.55
C TRP A 179 10.60 0.47 -28.78
N ASN A 180 10.62 -0.44 -29.75
CA ASN A 180 11.78 -0.95 -30.45
C ASN A 180 12.66 0.21 -30.94
N ARG A 181 13.89 0.33 -30.42
CA ARG A 181 14.91 1.21 -31.01
C ARG A 181 15.98 0.36 -31.71
N ARG A 182 15.62 -0.17 -32.89
CA ARG A 182 16.59 -0.38 -33.97
C ARG A 182 16.76 0.94 -34.72
N GLY A 183 18.01 1.39 -34.85
CA GLY A 183 18.50 1.99 -36.09
C GLY A 183 18.83 3.48 -36.09
N LYS A 184 20.10 3.73 -36.46
CA LYS A 184 20.69 4.91 -37.14
C LYS A 184 20.90 6.15 -36.25
N VAL A 185 22.07 6.79 -36.24
CA VAL A 185 23.13 6.94 -37.27
C VAL A 185 24.50 6.63 -36.66
#